data_AF-A0AB34K9H7-F1
#
_entry.id   AF-A0AB34K9H7-F1
#
_cell.length_a   1.000
_cell.length_b   1.000
_cell.length_c   1.000
_cell.angle_alpha   90.00
_cell.angle_beta   90.00
_cell.angle_gamma   90.00
#
_symmetry.space_group_name_H-M   'P 1'
#
loop_
_entity.id
_entity.type
_entity.pdbx_description
1 polymer ?
#
loop_
_entity_poly.entity_id
_entity_poly.type
_entity_poly.pdbx_seq_one_letter_code
_entity_poly.pdbx_strand_id
1 'polypeptide(L)'
;MIFSLGTQKLQFTIDTSSLALSPLDTLPSRRRRMTTSSPNAIYSPGQCVSTGFSGVGNPIWLRLVVSEAAILWLSTCTPPPAVGFDTDLAVFQVAGNAELERLDQLEQLACNGDGVGEERCQPLYSRLAFSADADRDYFVAIGGYDSRFGANLTLTAEYATPPSPPTPPQPQSPPPPLVEVSSLQSDILAASSVSPLVITLDGVNSINATILVPAPKQVVLRGANSSEPAILSGQGVRLFEVETGAELYLSNLVLRNGFADGQCGGAAYVAGSGVLVAQFVRFENNSALRGVQLDSHLLVLCAFHVWGQLDRGCIWSNVLMFGRDRTSGMGFS
;
A
#
# COMPACT_ATOMS: atom_id res chain seq x y z
N MET A 1 -15.11 14.89 10.01
CA MET A 1 -15.18 15.72 8.79
C MET A 1 -15.01 14.80 7.57
N ILE A 2 -15.75 15.01 6.48
CA ILE A 2 -15.69 14.18 5.25
C ILE A 2 -15.05 15.00 4.13
N PHE A 3 -14.09 14.44 3.40
CA PHE A 3 -13.37 15.12 2.32
C PHE A 3 -13.37 14.28 1.04
N SER A 4 -13.39 14.96 -0.12
CA SER A 4 -13.26 14.37 -1.45
C SER A 4 -12.15 15.09 -2.21
N LEU A 5 -11.22 14.33 -2.79
CA LEU A 5 -10.08 14.84 -3.56
C LEU A 5 -10.46 15.01 -5.04
N GLY A 6 -10.89 16.21 -5.43
CA GLY A 6 -11.10 16.58 -6.84
C GLY A 6 -9.93 17.35 -7.49
N THR A 7 -8.86 17.64 -6.76
CA THR A 7 -7.72 18.49 -7.19
C THR A 7 -6.37 17.86 -6.81
N GLN A 8 -5.26 18.29 -7.45
CA GLN A 8 -3.90 17.72 -7.25
C GLN A 8 -3.38 17.82 -5.80
N LYS A 9 -3.86 18.81 -5.05
CA LYS A 9 -3.52 19.08 -3.66
C LYS A 9 -4.78 19.53 -2.93
N LEU A 10 -4.98 19.00 -1.72
CA LEU A 10 -5.97 19.46 -0.76
C LEU A 10 -5.24 19.88 0.51
N GLN A 11 -5.47 21.10 0.97
CA GLN A 11 -4.87 21.63 2.19
C GLN A 11 -5.96 22.20 3.08
N PHE A 12 -5.93 21.88 4.36
CA PHE A 12 -6.88 22.41 5.32
C PHE A 12 -6.22 22.66 6.67
N THR A 13 -6.63 23.76 7.29
CA THR A 13 -6.22 24.12 8.64
C THR A 13 -7.26 23.63 9.63
N ILE A 14 -6.81 22.79 10.55
CA ILE A 14 -7.57 22.28 11.68
C ILE A 14 -7.29 23.21 12.85
N ASP A 15 -8.27 23.99 13.25
CA ASP A 15 -8.24 24.67 14.54
C ASP A 15 -8.57 23.66 15.64
N THR A 16 -7.54 23.21 16.35
CA THR A 16 -7.72 22.26 17.47
C THR A 16 -8.13 22.97 18.77
N SER A 17 -8.04 24.30 18.84
CA SER A 17 -8.36 25.07 20.05
C SER A 17 -9.86 25.23 20.29
N SER A 18 -10.66 25.10 19.22
CA SER A 18 -12.13 25.09 19.27
C SER A 18 -12.74 23.69 19.30
N LEU A 19 -11.93 22.62 19.29
CA LEU A 19 -12.38 21.24 19.53
C LEU A 19 -12.67 21.01 21.02
N ALA A 20 -13.51 21.86 21.62
CA ALA A 20 -14.29 21.44 22.77
C ALA A 20 -15.15 20.25 22.31
N LEU A 21 -15.09 19.13 23.04
CA LEU A 21 -15.90 17.93 22.87
C LEU A 21 -17.39 18.26 22.66
N SER A 22 -17.74 18.62 21.43
CA SER A 22 -19.10 18.82 20.99
C SER A 22 -19.46 17.54 20.24
N PRO A 23 -20.47 16.78 20.73
CA PRO A 23 -20.95 15.61 20.01
C PRO A 23 -21.25 16.00 18.58
N LEU A 24 -20.87 15.15 17.62
CA LEU A 24 -21.16 15.33 16.20
C LEU A 24 -22.68 15.16 15.95
N ASP A 25 -23.48 16.06 16.48
CA ASP A 25 -24.92 16.18 16.28
C ASP A 25 -25.17 17.16 15.14
N THR A 26 -25.27 16.63 13.92
CA THR A 26 -26.29 16.95 12.89
C THR A 26 -25.75 16.57 11.50
N LEU A 27 -25.94 15.30 11.12
CA LEU A 27 -26.02 14.89 9.72
C LEU A 27 -27.34 14.11 9.54
N PRO A 28 -28.08 14.31 8.42
CA PRO A 28 -29.41 13.74 8.26
C PRO A 28 -29.40 12.20 8.15
N SER A 29 -29.91 11.57 9.22
CA SER A 29 -30.77 10.37 9.32
C SER A 29 -30.63 9.14 8.39
N ARG A 30 -29.54 8.94 7.63
CA ARG A 30 -29.32 7.64 6.93
C ARG A 30 -27.93 7.01 7.01
N ARG A 31 -27.02 7.53 7.83
CA ARG A 31 -25.75 6.88 8.16
C ARG A 31 -25.64 6.73 9.67
N ARG A 32 -25.44 5.51 10.15
CA ARG A 32 -25.41 5.20 11.59
C ARG A 32 -24.27 5.97 12.26
N ARG A 33 -24.62 6.54 13.41
CA ARG A 33 -23.81 7.40 14.28
C ARG A 33 -22.65 6.59 14.88
N MET A 34 -21.43 7.10 14.79
CA MET A 34 -20.29 6.61 15.56
C MET A 34 -20.28 7.36 16.90
N THR A 35 -20.66 6.68 17.98
CA THR A 35 -20.62 7.23 19.35
C THR A 35 -19.18 7.21 19.87
N THR A 36 -18.73 8.33 20.42
CA THR A 36 -17.39 8.57 21.00
C THR A 36 -17.12 7.84 22.33
N SER A 37 -17.66 6.64 22.48
CA SER A 37 -17.35 5.73 23.58
C SER A 37 -17.14 4.33 23.01
N SER A 38 -16.00 4.08 22.36
CA SER A 38 -15.74 2.83 21.65
C SER A 38 -14.23 2.59 21.53
N PRO A 39 -13.75 1.34 21.62
CA PRO A 39 -12.35 1.01 21.88
C PRO A 39 -11.46 1.52 20.74
N ASN A 40 -10.31 2.05 21.15
CA ASN A 40 -9.32 2.68 20.29
C ASN A 40 -8.98 1.78 19.09
N ALA A 41 -8.92 2.38 17.89
CA ALA A 41 -8.23 1.74 16.77
C ALA A 41 -6.85 1.26 17.27
N ILE A 42 -6.51 0.00 16.98
CA ILE A 42 -5.28 -0.58 17.49
C ILE A 42 -4.14 -0.11 16.60
N TYR A 43 -3.42 0.91 17.08
CA TYR A 43 -2.17 1.33 16.46
C TYR A 43 -1.19 0.15 16.40
N SER A 44 -0.42 0.10 15.33
CA SER A 44 0.68 -0.85 15.17
C SER A 44 2.01 -0.09 15.08
N PRO A 45 2.57 0.42 16.20
CA PRO A 45 3.81 1.22 16.17
C PRO A 45 4.99 0.49 15.54
N GLY A 46 5.00 -0.85 15.61
CA GLY A 46 5.99 -1.68 14.93
C GLY A 46 6.03 -1.55 13.40
N GLN A 47 5.00 -0.99 12.76
CA GLN A 47 5.02 -0.66 11.32
C GLN A 47 5.85 0.61 11.04
N CYS A 48 6.08 1.45 12.04
CA CYS A 48 6.64 2.79 11.91
C CYS A 48 7.83 3.00 12.84
N VAL A 49 8.61 1.93 13.04
CA VAL A 49 9.86 1.97 13.79
C VAL A 49 10.75 3.07 13.22
N SER A 50 11.48 3.77 14.09
CA SER A 50 12.40 4.88 13.77
C SER A 50 11.75 6.16 13.23
N THR A 51 10.42 6.24 13.13
CA THR A 51 9.73 7.46 12.70
C THR A 51 9.26 8.34 13.85
N GLY A 52 9.63 8.06 15.10
CA GLY A 52 9.09 8.79 16.27
C GLY A 52 7.62 8.50 16.59
N PHE A 53 6.91 7.73 15.75
CA PHE A 53 5.49 7.46 15.92
C PHE A 53 5.17 6.74 17.24
N SER A 54 4.35 7.38 18.08
CA SER A 54 3.95 6.81 19.38
C SER A 54 2.58 6.14 19.35
N GLY A 55 1.64 6.68 18.56
CA GLY A 55 0.26 6.20 18.50
C GLY A 55 -0.48 6.33 19.84
N VAL A 56 -0.08 7.27 20.69
CA VAL A 56 -0.70 7.51 22.00
C VAL A 56 -1.58 8.76 22.01
N GLY A 57 -2.49 8.85 22.97
CA GLY A 57 -3.34 10.02 23.18
C GLY A 57 -4.69 9.96 22.46
N ASN A 58 -5.33 11.12 22.35
CA ASN A 58 -6.66 11.28 21.75
C ASN A 58 -6.54 11.92 20.35
N PRO A 59 -6.43 11.13 19.28
CA PRO A 59 -6.25 11.68 17.94
C PRO A 59 -7.53 12.36 17.44
N ILE A 60 -7.33 13.30 16.52
CA ILE A 60 -8.38 13.82 15.65
C ILE A 60 -8.59 12.81 14.52
N TRP A 61 -9.84 12.37 14.34
CA TRP A 61 -10.22 11.44 13.28
C TRP A 61 -10.87 12.17 12.11
N LEU A 62 -10.38 11.89 10.91
CA LEU A 62 -10.86 12.41 9.65
C LEU A 62 -11.21 11.27 8.70
N ARG A 63 -12.26 11.45 7.89
CA ARG A 63 -12.61 10.51 6.82
C ARG A 63 -12.19 11.09 5.48
N LEU A 64 -11.30 10.39 4.80
CA LEU A 64 -10.79 10.69 3.48
C LEU A 64 -11.46 9.79 2.45
N VAL A 65 -12.13 10.39 1.48
CA VAL A 65 -12.73 9.68 0.34
C VAL A 65 -11.86 9.94 -0.89
N VAL A 66 -11.42 8.87 -1.52
CA VAL A 66 -10.55 8.92 -2.69
C VAL A 66 -11.34 8.48 -3.91
N SER A 67 -11.46 9.34 -4.92
CA SER A 67 -12.24 9.05 -6.13
C SER A 67 -11.47 8.25 -7.18
N GLU A 68 -10.14 8.28 -7.13
CA GLU A 68 -9.27 7.62 -8.10
C GLU A 68 -8.12 6.91 -7.40
N ALA A 69 -7.81 5.69 -7.82
CA ALA A 69 -6.73 4.92 -7.22
C ALA A 69 -5.38 5.61 -7.47
N ALA A 70 -4.64 5.89 -6.41
CA ALA A 70 -3.38 6.63 -6.49
C ALA A 70 -2.52 6.45 -5.24
N ILE A 71 -1.25 6.86 -5.32
CA ILE A 71 -0.42 7.05 -4.13
C ILE A 71 -0.66 8.46 -3.59
N LEU A 72 -1.04 8.56 -2.32
CA LEU A 72 -1.28 9.83 -1.63
C LEU A 72 -0.17 10.08 -0.62
N TRP A 73 0.39 11.29 -0.65
CA TRP A 73 1.20 11.87 0.40
C TRP A 73 0.30 12.62 1.37
N LEU A 74 0.42 12.30 2.66
CA LEU A 74 -0.19 13.07 3.74
C LEU A 74 0.90 13.76 4.55
N SER A 75 0.68 15.01 4.91
CA SER A 75 1.62 15.81 5.70
C SER A 75 0.92 16.73 6.68
N THR A 76 1.42 16.77 7.90
CA THR A 76 0.99 17.73 8.94
C THR A 76 1.88 18.98 8.98
N CYS A 77 2.74 19.16 7.97
CA CYS A 77 3.54 20.36 7.81
C CYS A 77 2.65 21.60 7.81
N THR A 78 2.91 22.46 8.79
CA THR A 78 2.21 23.71 9.03
C THR A 78 3.17 24.86 8.75
N PRO A 79 3.08 25.49 7.57
CA PRO A 79 3.95 26.60 7.25
C PRO A 79 3.60 27.86 8.04
N PRO A 80 4.57 28.76 8.30
CA PRO A 80 4.34 30.07 8.88
C PRO A 80 3.23 30.86 8.13
N PRO A 81 2.45 31.70 8.84
CA PRO A 81 2.67 32.16 10.22
C PRO A 81 2.09 31.24 11.29
N ALA A 82 1.43 30.14 10.92
CA ALA A 82 0.90 29.19 11.89
C ALA A 82 2.03 28.42 12.57
N VAL A 83 1.79 28.01 13.82
CA VAL A 83 2.74 27.22 14.62
C VAL A 83 2.12 25.84 14.78
N GLY A 84 2.71 24.85 14.11
CA GLY A 84 2.36 23.45 14.31
C GLY A 84 2.88 22.91 15.65
N PHE A 85 2.54 21.67 15.95
CA PHE A 85 3.06 20.92 17.08
C PHE A 85 3.62 19.58 16.59
N ASP A 86 4.32 18.88 17.48
CA ASP A 86 4.85 17.55 17.24
C ASP A 86 3.71 16.53 17.10
N THR A 87 3.57 15.94 15.92
CA THR A 87 2.39 15.17 15.52
C THR A 87 2.68 13.69 15.39
N ASP A 88 1.63 12.88 15.52
CA ASP A 88 1.58 11.50 15.09
C ASP A 88 0.53 11.37 13.99
N LEU A 89 0.88 10.81 12.84
CA LEU A 89 -0.04 10.60 11.72
C LEU A 89 -0.17 9.12 11.39
N ALA A 90 -1.41 8.65 11.26
CA ALA A 90 -1.70 7.29 10.82
C ALA A 90 -2.90 7.27 9.87
N VAL A 91 -2.88 6.33 8.94
CA VAL A 91 -3.98 6.05 8.02
C VAL A 91 -4.47 4.64 8.26
N PHE A 92 -5.79 4.52 8.31
CA PHE A 92 -6.50 3.27 8.47
C PHE A 92 -7.49 3.05 7.34
N GLN A 93 -7.84 1.80 7.13
CA GLN A 93 -9.01 1.39 6.35
C GLN A 93 -9.87 0.42 7.17
N VAL A 94 -11.11 0.22 6.77
CA VAL A 94 -11.89 -0.90 7.30
C VAL A 94 -11.27 -2.20 6.79
N ALA A 95 -11.04 -3.16 7.68
CA ALA A 95 -10.54 -4.46 7.32
C ALA A 95 -11.51 -5.17 6.36
N GLY A 96 -10.99 -5.63 5.21
CA GLY A 96 -11.79 -6.27 4.18
C GLY A 96 -12.78 -5.31 3.50
N ASN A 97 -13.97 -5.83 3.19
CA ASN A 97 -15.04 -5.10 2.49
C ASN A 97 -16.23 -4.75 3.41
N ALA A 98 -16.01 -4.76 4.73
CA ALA A 98 -17.05 -4.38 5.67
C ALA A 98 -17.29 -2.87 5.61
N GLU A 99 -18.53 -2.45 5.88
CA GLU A 99 -18.78 -1.05 6.25
C GLU A 99 -18.24 -0.80 7.67
N LEU A 100 -17.76 0.42 7.93
CA LEU A 100 -17.27 0.78 9.26
C LEU A 100 -18.43 0.82 10.26
N GLU A 101 -18.53 -0.18 11.12
CA GLU A 101 -19.48 -0.23 12.23
C GLU A 101 -18.80 0.10 13.56
N ARG A 102 -17.52 -0.24 13.71
CA ARG A 102 -16.73 -0.05 14.94
C ARG A 102 -15.25 0.23 14.63
N LEU A 103 -14.57 0.99 15.50
CA LEU A 103 -13.16 1.36 15.30
C LEU A 103 -12.17 0.20 15.44
N ASP A 104 -12.56 -0.91 16.09
CA ASP A 104 -11.76 -2.14 16.17
C ASP A 104 -11.65 -2.89 14.82
N GLN A 105 -12.45 -2.49 13.83
CA GLN A 105 -12.38 -2.97 12.45
C GLN A 105 -11.35 -2.22 11.61
N LEU A 106 -10.74 -1.16 12.15
CA LEU A 106 -9.74 -0.38 11.43
C LEU A 106 -8.39 -1.10 11.42
N GLU A 107 -7.85 -1.30 10.22
CA GLU A 107 -6.50 -1.78 9.97
C GLU A 107 -5.59 -0.61 9.62
N GLN A 108 -4.47 -0.48 10.33
CA GLN A 108 -3.46 0.54 10.07
C GLN A 108 -2.69 0.20 8.79
N LEU A 109 -2.73 1.13 7.82
CA LEU A 109 -2.06 1.03 6.53
C LEU A 109 -0.67 1.65 6.54
N ALA A 110 -0.54 2.81 7.18
CA ALA A 110 0.69 3.56 7.27
C ALA A 110 0.67 4.45 8.52
N CYS A 111 1.84 4.74 9.07
CA CYS A 111 2.03 5.76 10.08
C CYS A 111 3.40 6.43 9.98
N ASN A 112 3.54 7.59 10.62
CA ASN A 112 4.79 8.33 10.78
C ASN A 112 4.61 9.38 11.89
N GLY A 113 5.62 9.61 12.73
CA GLY A 113 5.66 10.71 13.71
C GLY A 113 6.49 11.88 13.19
N ASP A 114 7.66 11.57 12.62
CA ASP A 114 8.70 12.49 12.16
C ASP A 114 8.90 12.38 10.65
N GLY A 115 8.35 13.36 9.95
CA GLY A 115 8.47 13.59 8.53
C GLY A 115 9.73 14.40 8.18
N VAL A 116 10.20 14.23 6.95
CA VAL A 116 11.37 14.95 6.41
C VAL A 116 11.10 15.45 4.99
N GLY A 117 11.90 16.42 4.56
CA GLY A 117 11.97 16.85 3.16
C GLY A 117 10.95 17.91 2.71
N GLU A 118 10.11 18.44 3.62
CA GLU A 118 9.31 19.64 3.35
C GLU A 118 9.95 20.90 3.95
N GLU A 119 9.88 22.00 3.20
CA GLU A 119 10.45 23.27 3.61
C GLU A 119 9.45 24.10 4.42
N ARG A 120 9.97 24.93 5.33
CA ARG A 120 9.19 25.86 6.16
C ARG A 120 8.17 25.19 7.07
N CYS A 121 8.35 23.92 7.42
CA CYS A 121 7.51 23.25 8.41
C CYS A 121 7.94 23.59 9.84
N GLN A 122 7.06 23.29 10.81
CA GLN A 122 7.48 23.18 12.21
C GLN A 122 8.56 22.09 12.37
N PRO A 123 9.42 22.16 13.39
CA PRO A 123 10.55 21.22 13.55
C PRO A 123 10.18 19.73 13.61
N LEU A 124 8.98 19.42 14.12
CA LEU A 124 8.47 18.05 14.27
C LEU A 124 7.06 18.01 13.68
N TYR A 125 6.93 17.41 12.51
CA TYR A 125 5.68 17.19 11.79
C TYR A 125 5.73 15.78 11.22
N SER A 126 4.59 15.15 11.00
CA SER A 126 4.52 13.82 10.39
C SER A 126 4.26 13.90 8.88
N ARG A 127 4.86 12.97 8.14
CA ARG A 127 4.63 12.78 6.71
C ARG A 127 4.64 11.29 6.34
N LEU A 128 3.65 10.84 5.57
CA LEU A 128 3.60 9.46 5.07
C LEU A 128 3.07 9.39 3.64
N ALA A 129 3.31 8.26 2.97
CA ALA A 129 2.65 7.90 1.73
C ALA A 129 1.88 6.58 1.92
N PHE A 130 0.76 6.44 1.22
CA PHE A 130 0.04 5.16 1.14
C PHE A 130 -0.65 5.02 -0.23
N SER A 131 -0.88 3.76 -0.65
CA SER A 131 -1.67 3.46 -1.85
C SER A 131 -3.14 3.48 -1.49
N ALA A 132 -3.90 4.35 -2.15
CA ALA A 132 -5.34 4.46 -2.04
C ALA A 132 -6.01 3.83 -3.26
N ASP A 133 -7.08 3.09 -3.03
CA ASP A 133 -7.99 2.58 -4.03
C ASP A 133 -9.09 3.61 -4.30
N ALA A 134 -9.61 3.61 -5.52
CA ALA A 134 -10.78 4.40 -5.88
C ALA A 134 -12.01 3.96 -5.07
N ASP A 135 -12.85 4.93 -4.75
CA ASP A 135 -14.15 4.77 -4.08
C ASP A 135 -14.08 4.06 -2.71
N ARG A 136 -12.91 4.10 -2.05
CA ARG A 136 -12.74 3.59 -0.68
C ARG A 136 -12.66 4.71 0.36
N ASP A 137 -13.13 4.36 1.54
CA ASP A 137 -13.05 5.20 2.73
C ASP A 137 -11.76 4.93 3.50
N TYR A 138 -10.98 5.98 3.69
CA TYR A 138 -9.80 5.98 4.56
C TYR A 138 -10.05 6.82 5.80
N PHE A 139 -9.46 6.41 6.91
CA PHE A 139 -9.58 7.09 8.20
C PHE A 139 -8.21 7.59 8.62
N VAL A 140 -8.04 8.90 8.67
CA VAL A 140 -6.79 9.54 9.06
C VAL A 140 -6.87 9.93 10.53
N ALA A 141 -5.93 9.44 11.32
CA ALA A 141 -5.78 9.79 12.72
C ALA A 141 -4.59 10.75 12.87
N ILE A 142 -4.84 11.89 13.49
CA ILE A 142 -3.81 12.90 13.78
C ILE A 142 -3.74 13.08 15.29
N GLY A 143 -2.70 12.53 15.89
CA GLY A 143 -2.37 12.71 17.29
C GLY A 143 -1.27 13.75 17.48
N GLY A 144 -1.00 14.07 18.73
CA GLY A 144 0.22 14.74 19.14
C GLY A 144 1.18 13.75 19.76
N TYR A 145 2.47 13.88 19.48
CA TYR A 145 3.50 13.12 20.18
C TYR A 145 3.39 13.38 21.68
N ASP A 146 3.38 12.30 22.48
CA ASP A 146 3.22 12.37 23.94
C ASP A 146 1.99 13.20 24.39
N SER A 147 0.90 13.12 23.61
CA SER A 147 -0.36 13.86 23.87
C SER A 147 -0.23 15.40 23.84
N ARG A 148 0.79 15.95 23.17
CA ARG A 148 0.94 17.40 22.98
C ARG A 148 0.02 17.89 21.87
N PHE A 149 -0.90 18.81 22.18
CA PHE A 149 -1.77 19.41 21.16
C PHE A 149 -1.53 20.92 21.05
N GLY A 150 -1.68 21.45 19.83
CA GLY A 150 -1.58 22.88 19.52
C GLY A 150 -2.59 23.30 18.46
N ALA A 151 -2.97 24.57 18.47
CA ALA A 151 -3.94 25.15 17.53
C ALA A 151 -3.38 25.24 16.10
N ASN A 152 -4.28 25.36 15.11
CA ASN A 152 -3.94 25.71 13.73
C ASN A 152 -3.00 24.74 12.98
N LEU A 153 -3.20 23.43 13.17
CA LEU A 153 -2.48 22.42 12.42
C LEU A 153 -2.95 22.39 10.96
N THR A 154 -2.05 22.34 10.00
CA THR A 154 -2.40 22.08 8.61
C THR A 154 -2.23 20.61 8.30
N LEU A 155 -3.27 19.96 7.75
CA LEU A 155 -3.12 18.67 7.07
C LEU A 155 -3.19 18.92 5.56
N THR A 156 -2.20 18.38 4.85
CA THR A 156 -2.09 18.41 3.41
C THR A 156 -2.19 16.98 2.87
N ALA A 157 -3.01 16.80 1.84
CA ALA A 157 -3.09 15.57 1.06
C ALA A 157 -2.75 15.88 -0.41
N GLU A 158 -1.76 15.18 -0.95
CA GLU A 158 -1.24 15.39 -2.31
C GLU A 158 -1.11 14.07 -3.04
N TYR A 159 -1.43 14.08 -4.33
CA TYR A 159 -1.13 12.93 -5.18
C TYR A 159 0.38 12.87 -5.48
N ALA A 160 1.01 11.71 -5.29
CA ALA A 160 2.44 11.52 -5.58
C ALA A 160 2.80 11.81 -7.04
N THR A 161 1.86 11.48 -7.93
CA THR A 161 1.84 11.91 -9.32
C THR A 161 0.45 12.44 -9.61
N PRO A 162 0.28 13.58 -10.29
CA PRO A 162 -1.04 14.09 -10.64
C PRO A 162 -1.87 12.98 -11.30
N PRO A 163 -3.14 12.76 -10.88
CA PRO A 163 -4.00 11.85 -11.61
C PRO A 163 -4.07 12.32 -13.07
N SER A 164 -3.98 11.37 -14.00
CA SER A 164 -4.13 11.66 -15.42
C SER A 164 -5.42 12.44 -15.64
N PRO A 165 -5.45 13.47 -16.51
CA PRO A 165 -6.67 14.23 -16.78
C PRO A 165 -7.84 13.27 -17.03
N PRO A 166 -9.03 13.52 -16.46
CA PRO A 166 -10.18 12.66 -16.69
C PRO A 166 -10.36 12.54 -18.20
N THR A 167 -10.25 11.31 -18.70
CA THR A 167 -10.41 11.05 -20.13
C THR A 167 -11.85 11.47 -20.48
N PRO A 168 -12.08 12.28 -21.54
CA PRO A 168 -13.43 12.62 -21.96
C PRO A 168 -14.27 11.35 -22.05
N PRO A 169 -15.54 11.35 -21.61
CA PRO A 169 -16.37 10.16 -21.64
C PRO A 169 -16.38 9.61 -23.06
N GLN A 170 -15.60 8.54 -23.29
CA GLN A 170 -15.61 7.88 -24.58
C GLN A 170 -16.99 7.25 -24.73
N PRO A 171 -17.56 7.24 -25.96
CA PRO A 171 -18.73 6.42 -26.25
C PRO A 171 -18.43 5.03 -25.70
N GLN A 172 -19.26 4.53 -24.78
CA GLN A 172 -19.05 3.24 -24.14
C GLN A 172 -18.75 2.21 -25.22
N SER A 173 -17.48 1.84 -25.34
CA SER A 173 -17.10 0.70 -26.14
C SER A 173 -17.77 -0.52 -25.52
N PRO A 174 -18.24 -1.48 -26.33
CA PRO A 174 -18.73 -2.74 -25.79
C PRO A 174 -17.68 -3.29 -24.82
N PRO A 175 -18.11 -3.86 -23.68
CA PRO A 175 -17.20 -4.35 -22.65
C PRO A 175 -16.08 -5.15 -23.32
N PRO A 176 -14.80 -4.84 -23.01
CA PRO A 176 -13.69 -5.60 -23.58
C PRO A 176 -13.94 -7.09 -23.33
N PRO A 177 -13.74 -7.95 -24.34
CA PRO A 177 -13.77 -9.39 -24.08
C PRO A 177 -12.80 -9.70 -22.94
N LEU A 178 -13.23 -10.57 -22.02
CA LEU A 178 -12.39 -11.11 -20.95
C LEU A 178 -11.04 -11.52 -21.56
N VAL A 179 -9.98 -10.87 -21.09
CA VAL A 179 -8.63 -11.08 -21.60
C VAL A 179 -8.16 -12.47 -21.18
N GLU A 180 -7.99 -13.37 -22.14
CA GLU A 180 -7.37 -14.66 -21.89
C GLU A 180 -5.86 -14.50 -21.62
N VAL A 181 -5.41 -15.19 -20.57
CA VAL A 181 -4.09 -15.12 -19.92
C VAL A 181 -2.89 -15.30 -20.87
N SER A 182 -3.09 -15.82 -22.08
CA SER A 182 -2.06 -15.89 -23.12
C SER A 182 -1.60 -14.52 -23.66
N SER A 183 -2.28 -13.42 -23.35
CA SER A 183 -1.89 -12.07 -23.81
C SER A 183 -1.03 -11.29 -22.82
N LEU A 184 -0.88 -11.71 -21.55
CA LEU A 184 -0.23 -10.90 -20.51
C LEU A 184 1.17 -10.41 -20.89
N GLN A 185 2.01 -11.31 -21.44
CA GLN A 185 3.33 -10.93 -21.92
C GLN A 185 3.25 -9.98 -23.12
N SER A 186 2.31 -10.22 -24.03
CA SER A 186 2.09 -9.39 -25.20
C SER A 186 1.62 -7.98 -24.81
N ASP A 187 0.78 -7.86 -23.79
CA ASP A 187 0.29 -6.59 -23.26
C ASP A 187 1.43 -5.79 -22.60
N ILE A 188 2.27 -6.47 -21.83
CA ILE A 188 3.47 -5.87 -21.22
C ILE A 188 4.45 -5.39 -22.29
N LEU A 189 4.65 -6.15 -23.35
CA LEU A 189 5.55 -5.76 -24.45
C LEU A 189 4.96 -4.65 -25.32
N ALA A 190 3.67 -4.71 -25.65
CA ALA A 190 2.98 -3.76 -26.52
C ALA A 190 2.74 -2.38 -25.88
N ALA A 191 2.73 -2.29 -24.54
CA ALA A 191 2.55 -1.03 -23.82
C ALA A 191 3.85 -0.17 -23.81
N SER A 192 4.35 0.18 -24.99
CA SER A 192 5.66 0.86 -25.16
C SER A 192 5.68 2.31 -24.65
N SER A 193 4.51 2.93 -24.42
CA SER A 193 4.38 4.36 -24.09
C SER A 193 3.66 4.66 -22.78
N VAL A 194 3.16 3.66 -22.05
CA VAL A 194 2.36 3.85 -20.82
C VAL A 194 3.18 3.40 -19.62
N SER A 195 3.47 4.33 -18.70
CA SER A 195 4.15 4.06 -17.43
C SER A 195 3.49 4.88 -16.31
N PRO A 196 3.00 4.26 -15.22
CA PRO A 196 2.94 2.82 -15.02
C PRO A 196 1.93 2.11 -15.94
N LEU A 197 2.28 0.90 -16.40
CA LEU A 197 1.32 -0.03 -16.99
C LEU A 197 0.56 -0.73 -15.87
N VAL A 198 -0.76 -0.49 -15.78
CA VAL A 198 -1.61 -1.12 -14.76
C VAL A 198 -2.41 -2.27 -15.38
N ILE A 199 -2.21 -3.48 -14.85
CA ILE A 199 -2.92 -4.69 -15.25
C ILE A 199 -3.75 -5.18 -14.06
N THR A 200 -5.04 -5.38 -14.30
CA THR A 200 -5.98 -5.88 -13.30
C THR A 200 -6.37 -7.31 -13.65
N LEU A 201 -6.11 -8.24 -12.74
CA LEU A 201 -6.37 -9.67 -12.90
C LEU A 201 -7.60 -10.08 -12.10
N ASP A 202 -8.41 -10.98 -12.62
CA ASP A 202 -9.52 -11.59 -11.87
C ASP A 202 -9.43 -13.12 -11.91
N GLY A 203 -10.00 -13.77 -10.90
CA GLY A 203 -10.09 -15.22 -10.81
C GLY A 203 -8.72 -15.92 -10.83
N VAL A 204 -8.65 -17.05 -11.56
CA VAL A 204 -7.46 -17.89 -11.64
C VAL A 204 -6.83 -17.78 -13.02
N ASN A 205 -5.59 -17.33 -13.05
CA ASN A 205 -4.80 -17.09 -14.24
C ASN A 205 -3.62 -18.06 -14.25
N SER A 206 -3.51 -18.90 -15.27
CA SER A 206 -2.37 -19.81 -15.42
C SER A 206 -1.46 -19.31 -16.52
N ILE A 207 -0.17 -19.18 -16.20
CA ILE A 207 0.88 -18.85 -17.17
C ILE A 207 1.79 -20.06 -17.34
N ASN A 208 2.21 -20.30 -18.58
CA ASN A 208 3.12 -21.36 -18.97
C ASN A 208 4.49 -20.82 -19.41
N ALA A 209 4.71 -19.51 -19.28
CA ALA A 209 5.94 -18.83 -19.60
C ALA A 209 6.21 -17.73 -18.58
N THR A 210 7.48 -17.44 -18.34
CA THR A 210 7.91 -16.35 -17.47
C THR A 210 7.51 -15.01 -18.04
N ILE A 211 6.86 -14.18 -17.23
CA ILE A 211 6.55 -12.80 -17.58
C ILE A 211 7.81 -11.95 -17.39
N LEU A 212 8.32 -11.40 -18.48
CA LEU A 212 9.44 -10.47 -18.46
C LEU A 212 8.92 -9.04 -18.29
N VAL A 213 9.43 -8.34 -17.26
CA VAL A 213 9.20 -6.92 -17.01
C VAL A 213 10.44 -6.15 -17.46
N PRO A 214 10.44 -5.60 -18.69
CA PRO A 214 11.62 -5.01 -19.27
C PRO A 214 11.89 -3.61 -18.74
N ALA A 215 13.16 -3.22 -18.69
CA ALA A 215 13.50 -1.84 -18.37
C ALA A 215 13.19 -0.88 -19.53
N PRO A 216 12.84 0.40 -19.26
CA PRO A 216 12.67 1.04 -17.96
C PRO A 216 11.18 1.04 -17.52
N LYS A 217 10.44 -0.06 -17.72
CA LYS A 217 9.00 -0.05 -17.46
C LYS A 217 8.69 -0.15 -15.97
N GLN A 218 7.67 0.60 -15.57
CA GLN A 218 6.97 0.42 -14.31
C GLN A 218 5.67 -0.33 -14.58
N VAL A 219 5.48 -1.48 -13.94
CA VAL A 219 4.30 -2.33 -14.12
C VAL A 219 3.63 -2.55 -12.77
N VAL A 220 2.31 -2.35 -12.73
CA VAL A 220 1.47 -2.60 -11.56
C VAL A 220 0.50 -3.72 -11.90
N LEU A 221 0.64 -4.88 -11.26
CA LEU A 221 -0.32 -5.97 -11.34
C LEU A 221 -1.14 -6.03 -10.05
N ARG A 222 -2.46 -5.99 -10.18
CA ARG A 222 -3.37 -6.05 -9.05
C ARG A 222 -4.52 -7.00 -9.24
N GLY A 223 -4.99 -7.62 -8.17
CA GLY A 223 -6.27 -8.33 -8.16
C GLY A 223 -7.45 -7.36 -8.33
N ALA A 224 -8.41 -7.71 -9.17
CA ALA A 224 -9.62 -6.93 -9.46
C ALA A 224 -10.51 -6.80 -8.23
N ASN A 225 -10.60 -7.87 -7.44
CA ASN A 225 -11.53 -8.00 -6.34
C ASN A 225 -10.81 -7.81 -5.01
N SER A 226 -11.08 -6.71 -4.31
CA SER A 226 -10.46 -6.40 -3.01
C SER A 226 -10.70 -7.47 -1.93
N SER A 227 -11.73 -8.32 -2.07
CA SER A 227 -12.04 -9.43 -1.16
C SER A 227 -11.42 -10.76 -1.53
N GLU A 228 -11.13 -10.97 -2.82
CA GLU A 228 -10.64 -12.25 -3.33
C GLU A 228 -9.40 -11.99 -4.18
N PRO A 229 -8.21 -12.37 -3.68
CA PRO A 229 -6.99 -12.13 -4.42
C PRO A 229 -7.01 -12.95 -5.72
N ALA A 230 -6.62 -12.30 -6.82
CA ALA A 230 -6.49 -13.01 -8.09
C ALA A 230 -5.31 -13.98 -8.01
N ILE A 231 -5.50 -15.18 -8.53
CA ILE A 231 -4.49 -16.23 -8.50
C ILE A 231 -3.71 -16.16 -9.80
N LEU A 232 -2.40 -16.08 -9.73
CA LEU A 232 -1.48 -16.28 -10.84
C LEU A 232 -0.68 -17.55 -10.59
N SER A 233 -0.81 -18.54 -11.47
CA SER A 233 -0.24 -19.87 -11.32
C SER A 233 0.81 -20.13 -12.41
N GLY A 234 2.06 -20.35 -12.00
CA GLY A 234 3.20 -20.53 -12.88
C GLY A 234 3.29 -21.88 -13.60
N GLN A 235 2.42 -22.86 -13.32
CA GLN A 235 2.45 -24.18 -13.99
C GLN A 235 3.84 -24.85 -14.03
N GLY A 236 4.71 -24.60 -13.04
CA GLY A 236 6.08 -25.10 -13.03
C GLY A 236 7.11 -24.22 -13.76
N VAL A 237 6.75 -22.99 -14.14
CA VAL A 237 7.67 -21.95 -14.61
C VAL A 237 7.76 -20.80 -13.61
N ARG A 238 8.82 -19.99 -13.69
CA ARG A 238 8.93 -18.74 -12.93
C ARG A 238 7.83 -17.80 -13.41
N LEU A 239 7.16 -17.09 -12.51
CA LEU A 239 6.08 -16.19 -12.91
C LEU A 239 6.62 -14.87 -13.46
N PHE A 240 7.58 -14.26 -12.77
CA PHE A 240 8.13 -12.95 -13.14
C PHE A 240 9.64 -12.91 -13.23
N GLU A 241 10.14 -12.14 -14.18
CA GLU A 241 11.53 -11.70 -14.29
C GLU A 241 11.56 -10.19 -14.48
N VAL A 242 12.10 -9.47 -13.50
CA VAL A 242 12.19 -8.01 -13.49
C VAL A 242 13.60 -7.61 -13.90
N GLU A 243 13.74 -6.91 -15.02
CA GLU A 243 15.06 -6.49 -15.52
C GLU A 243 15.68 -5.36 -14.70
N THR A 244 16.98 -5.17 -14.86
CA THR A 244 17.74 -4.06 -14.27
C THR A 244 17.13 -2.71 -14.65
N GLY A 245 16.62 -1.97 -13.67
CA GLY A 245 16.00 -0.65 -13.89
C GLY A 245 14.52 -0.70 -14.28
N ALA A 246 13.89 -1.88 -14.23
CA ALA A 246 12.44 -2.02 -14.29
C ALA A 246 11.84 -2.06 -12.88
N GLU A 247 10.54 -1.77 -12.77
CA GLU A 247 9.81 -1.80 -11.50
C GLU A 247 8.53 -2.61 -11.63
N LEU A 248 8.29 -3.53 -10.69
CA LEU A 248 7.08 -4.35 -10.60
C LEU A 248 6.42 -4.14 -9.25
N TYR A 249 5.17 -3.70 -9.26
CA TYR A 249 4.32 -3.54 -8.09
C TYR A 249 3.20 -4.58 -8.16
N LEU A 250 3.08 -5.39 -7.12
CA LEU A 250 2.09 -6.45 -7.01
C LEU A 250 1.15 -6.16 -5.84
N SER A 251 -0.16 -6.23 -6.05
CA SER A 251 -1.12 -6.11 -4.96
C SER A 251 -2.31 -7.06 -5.04
N ASN A 252 -2.72 -7.61 -3.89
CA ASN A 252 -3.91 -8.46 -3.78
C ASN A 252 -3.88 -9.67 -4.75
N LEU A 253 -2.78 -10.44 -4.71
CA LEU A 253 -2.54 -11.60 -5.58
C LEU A 253 -2.16 -12.84 -4.78
N VAL A 254 -2.44 -14.02 -5.34
CA VAL A 254 -1.81 -15.29 -4.94
C VAL A 254 -0.90 -15.75 -6.06
N LEU A 255 0.41 -15.76 -5.82
CA LEU A 255 1.40 -16.30 -6.76
C LEU A 255 1.70 -17.74 -6.39
N ARG A 256 1.38 -18.69 -7.27
CA ARG A 256 1.53 -20.10 -6.96
C ARG A 256 2.15 -20.96 -8.04
N ASN A 257 2.66 -22.12 -7.66
CA ASN A 257 3.22 -23.12 -8.58
C ASN A 257 4.34 -22.56 -9.46
N GLY A 258 5.09 -21.59 -8.94
CA GLY A 258 6.25 -20.99 -9.59
C GLY A 258 7.49 -21.84 -9.40
N PHE A 259 8.17 -22.18 -10.49
CA PHE A 259 9.38 -23.01 -10.45
C PHE A 259 10.38 -22.55 -11.52
N ALA A 260 11.66 -22.42 -11.17
CA ALA A 260 12.68 -22.11 -12.17
C ALA A 260 13.61 -23.31 -12.34
N ASP A 261 13.89 -23.68 -13.59
CA ASP A 261 15.04 -24.52 -13.92
C ASP A 261 16.33 -23.70 -13.69
N GLY A 262 17.12 -24.03 -12.66
CA GLY A 262 18.41 -23.37 -12.36
C GLY A 262 18.65 -22.97 -10.90
N GLN A 263 19.69 -22.15 -10.65
CA GLN A 263 20.25 -21.92 -9.30
C GLN A 263 19.53 -20.88 -8.43
N CYS A 264 18.54 -20.15 -8.95
CA CYS A 264 17.74 -19.18 -8.19
C CYS A 264 16.27 -19.36 -8.57
N GLY A 265 15.47 -20.03 -7.73
CA GLY A 265 14.06 -20.32 -8.02
C GLY A 265 13.08 -19.59 -7.12
N GLY A 266 11.83 -19.50 -7.59
CA GLY A 266 10.74 -18.80 -6.92
C GLY A 266 9.71 -18.25 -7.91
N ALA A 267 8.67 -17.62 -7.38
CA ALA A 267 7.63 -16.97 -8.19
C ALA A 267 8.18 -15.79 -9.01
N ALA A 268 9.16 -15.05 -8.49
CA ALA A 268 9.73 -13.88 -9.15
C ALA A 268 11.27 -13.85 -9.03
N TYR A 269 11.93 -13.27 -10.03
CA TYR A 269 13.35 -12.94 -10.04
C TYR A 269 13.52 -11.46 -10.38
N VAL A 270 14.48 -10.79 -9.72
CA VAL A 270 14.78 -9.36 -9.93
C VAL A 270 16.26 -9.22 -10.25
N ALA A 271 16.57 -8.70 -11.43
CA ALA A 271 17.92 -8.52 -11.93
C ALA A 271 18.48 -7.13 -11.56
N GLY A 272 19.76 -7.09 -11.17
CA GLY A 272 20.51 -5.85 -10.98
C GLY A 272 19.82 -4.84 -10.07
N SER A 273 19.47 -3.67 -10.64
CA SER A 273 18.77 -2.57 -9.96
C SER A 273 17.26 -2.55 -10.21
N GLY A 274 16.66 -3.66 -10.65
CA GLY A 274 15.21 -3.79 -10.73
C GLY A 274 14.55 -3.70 -9.37
N VAL A 275 13.27 -3.33 -9.33
CA VAL A 275 12.49 -3.19 -8.09
C VAL A 275 11.27 -4.10 -8.14
N LEU A 276 11.03 -4.84 -7.06
CA LEU A 276 9.78 -5.58 -6.84
C LEU A 276 9.18 -5.14 -5.50
N VAL A 277 7.96 -4.62 -5.54
CA VAL A 277 7.16 -4.31 -4.35
C VAL A 277 5.94 -5.22 -4.34
N ALA A 278 5.74 -5.96 -3.26
CA ALA A 278 4.60 -6.86 -3.11
C ALA A 278 3.81 -6.49 -1.84
N GLN A 279 2.55 -6.12 -2.00
CA GLN A 279 1.65 -5.74 -0.90
C GLN A 279 0.40 -6.62 -0.93
N PHE A 280 0.07 -7.29 0.17
CA PHE A 280 -1.06 -8.24 0.20
C PHE A 280 -0.94 -9.35 -0.86
N VAL A 281 0.30 -9.82 -1.09
CA VAL A 281 0.58 -10.94 -2.01
C VAL A 281 0.87 -12.19 -1.20
N ARG A 282 0.21 -13.30 -1.55
CA ARG A 282 0.49 -14.62 -0.98
C ARG A 282 1.31 -15.45 -1.96
N PHE A 283 2.27 -16.22 -1.45
CA PHE A 283 3.06 -17.14 -2.24
C PHE A 283 2.74 -18.58 -1.83
N GLU A 284 2.30 -19.42 -2.77
CA GLU A 284 1.89 -20.81 -2.48
C GLU A 284 2.59 -21.81 -3.39
N ASN A 285 3.17 -22.88 -2.84
CA ASN A 285 3.76 -23.97 -3.63
C ASN A 285 4.78 -23.47 -4.70
N ASN A 286 5.59 -22.47 -4.36
CA ASN A 286 6.68 -22.01 -5.20
C ASN A 286 7.96 -22.73 -4.77
N SER A 287 8.77 -23.16 -5.73
CA SER A 287 9.95 -23.99 -5.47
C SER A 287 11.22 -23.41 -6.10
N ALA A 288 12.32 -23.56 -5.36
CA ALA A 288 13.67 -23.26 -5.78
C ALA A 288 14.55 -24.50 -5.65
N LEU A 289 15.37 -24.78 -6.67
CA LEU A 289 16.23 -25.98 -6.78
C LEU A 289 17.27 -26.18 -5.67
N ARG A 290 17.37 -25.27 -4.70
CA ARG A 290 18.10 -25.49 -3.43
C ARG A 290 17.19 -25.63 -2.21
N GLY A 291 16.09 -26.36 -2.39
CA GLY A 291 15.52 -27.23 -1.35
C GLY A 291 14.77 -26.57 -0.19
N VAL A 292 14.39 -25.29 -0.31
CA VAL A 292 13.47 -24.68 0.66
C VAL A 292 12.08 -24.64 0.04
N GLN A 293 11.26 -25.62 0.41
CA GLN A 293 9.82 -25.54 0.23
C GLN A 293 9.32 -24.46 1.19
N LEU A 294 8.85 -23.33 0.65
CA LEU A 294 8.39 -22.21 1.48
C LEU A 294 6.93 -22.46 1.84
N ASP A 295 6.68 -22.83 3.09
CA ASP A 295 5.35 -22.78 3.67
C ASP A 295 4.93 -21.32 3.87
N SER A 296 3.88 -20.93 3.14
CA SER A 296 2.94 -19.81 3.24
C SER A 296 3.35 -18.38 3.66
N HIS A 297 4.52 -18.13 4.28
CA HIS A 297 4.79 -16.84 4.93
C HIS A 297 6.24 -16.33 4.89
N LEU A 298 7.19 -17.10 4.34
CA LEU A 298 8.58 -16.65 4.20
C LEU A 298 8.94 -16.61 2.71
N LEU A 299 9.47 -15.49 2.22
CA LEU A 299 10.01 -15.41 0.86
C LEU A 299 11.52 -15.17 0.92
N VAL A 300 12.27 -16.02 0.23
CA VAL A 300 13.70 -15.81 -0.04
C VAL A 300 13.80 -15.06 -1.35
N LEU A 301 14.10 -13.77 -1.27
CA LEU A 301 14.41 -12.94 -2.42
C LEU A 301 15.93 -12.77 -2.45
N CYS A 302 16.55 -13.27 -3.52
CA CYS A 302 17.96 -13.00 -3.80
C CYS A 302 18.06 -11.61 -4.43
N ALA A 303 18.49 -10.59 -3.69
CA ALA A 303 18.95 -9.32 -4.26
C ALA A 303 20.44 -9.12 -3.95
N PHE A 304 21.25 -8.79 -4.98
CA PHE A 304 22.70 -8.59 -4.89
C PHE A 304 23.11 -7.19 -5.39
N HIS A 305 24.06 -6.57 -4.68
CA HIS A 305 25.09 -5.72 -5.26
C HIS A 305 26.34 -5.68 -4.38
N VAL A 306 27.48 -6.26 -4.83
CA VAL A 306 28.85 -5.80 -4.47
C VAL A 306 29.83 -6.17 -5.61
N TRP A 307 30.69 -5.22 -5.97
CA TRP A 307 31.87 -5.39 -6.83
C TRP A 307 32.88 -6.36 -6.20
N GLY A 308 33.24 -7.43 -6.91
CA GLY A 308 34.35 -8.30 -6.50
C GLY A 308 34.10 -9.76 -6.83
N GLN A 309 34.89 -10.28 -7.76
CA GLN A 309 34.90 -11.65 -8.26
C GLN A 309 35.12 -12.67 -7.12
N LEU A 310 34.08 -13.41 -6.69
CA LEU A 310 34.20 -14.68 -5.96
C LEU A 310 32.94 -15.56 -6.15
N ASP A 311 33.16 -16.87 -6.16
CA ASP A 311 32.27 -17.91 -6.66
C ASP A 311 30.91 -18.11 -5.95
N ARG A 312 29.89 -18.27 -6.80
CA ARG A 312 28.55 -18.90 -6.65
C ARG A 312 28.13 -19.42 -5.26
N GLY A 313 27.67 -18.52 -4.38
CA GLY A 313 26.86 -18.84 -3.20
C GLY A 313 25.72 -17.84 -3.01
N CYS A 314 24.51 -18.32 -2.72
CA CYS A 314 23.35 -17.47 -2.39
C CYS A 314 23.61 -16.75 -1.06
N ILE A 315 23.64 -15.42 -1.07
CA ILE A 315 23.76 -14.56 0.11
C ILE A 315 22.62 -13.54 0.07
N TRP A 316 22.06 -13.26 1.25
CA TRP A 316 20.80 -12.55 1.47
C TRP A 316 20.98 -11.03 1.50
N SER A 317 20.14 -10.26 0.81
CA SER A 317 19.86 -8.86 1.19
C SER A 317 18.54 -8.28 0.62
N ASN A 318 17.99 -7.34 1.41
CA ASN A 318 16.94 -6.33 1.21
C ASN A 318 15.67 -6.66 0.43
N VAL A 319 14.67 -7.07 1.21
CA VAL A 319 13.25 -6.94 0.85
C VAL A 319 12.48 -6.41 2.03
N LEU A 320 11.62 -5.41 1.78
CA LEU A 320 10.63 -4.96 2.73
C LEU A 320 9.38 -5.84 2.58
N MET A 321 9.24 -6.85 3.43
CA MET A 321 8.03 -7.67 3.51
C MET A 321 7.19 -7.26 4.72
N PHE A 322 5.90 -7.07 4.51
CA PHE A 322 4.92 -6.96 5.59
C PHE A 322 4.02 -8.19 5.54
N GLY A 323 4.24 -9.13 6.46
CA GLY A 323 3.40 -10.33 6.65
C GLY A 323 3.07 -10.51 8.13
N ARG A 324 1.80 -10.82 8.44
CA ARG A 324 1.32 -11.08 9.81
C ARG A 324 1.18 -12.59 10.01
N ASP A 325 1.90 -13.14 10.97
CA ASP A 325 1.79 -14.54 11.40
C ASP A 325 0.56 -14.71 12.31
N ARG A 326 -0.24 -15.74 12.05
CA ARG A 326 -1.28 -16.24 12.95
C ARG A 326 -1.26 -17.76 12.87
N THR A 327 -0.46 -18.40 13.73
CA THR A 327 -0.69 -19.78 14.12
C THR A 327 -0.88 -19.91 15.63
N SER A 328 -1.79 -20.81 15.94
CA SER A 328 -2.58 -20.99 17.16
C SER A 328 -1.87 -21.75 18.28
N GLY A 329 -2.37 -21.56 19.50
CA GLY A 329 -1.84 -22.11 20.74
C GLY A 329 -1.75 -23.64 20.81
N MET A 330 -0.76 -24.10 21.58
CA MET A 330 -0.75 -25.42 22.19
C MET A 330 -0.96 -25.25 23.69
N GLY A 331 -2.04 -25.84 24.21
CA GLY A 331 -2.23 -26.07 25.63
C GLY A 331 -1.33 -27.23 26.10
N PHE A 332 -0.78 -27.10 27.29
CA PHE A 332 -0.14 -28.20 28.02
C PHE A 332 -1.11 -28.69 29.10
N SER A 333 -1.35 -30.00 29.07
CA SER A 333 -1.68 -30.83 30.23
C SER A 333 -0.41 -31.48 30.75
#